data_AF-A0A2E9FC89-F1
#
_entry.id   AF-A0A2E9FC89-F1
#
_cell.length_a   1.000
_cell.length_b   1.000
_cell.length_c   1.000
_cell.angle_alpha   90.00
_cell.angle_beta   90.00
_cell.angle_gamma   90.00
#
_symmetry.space_group_name_H-M   'P 1'
#
loop_
_entity.id
_entity.type
_entity.pdbx_description
1 polymer ?
#
loop_
_entity_poly.entity_id
_entity_poly.type
_entity_poly.pdbx_seq_one_letter_code
_entity_poly.pdbx_strand_id
1 'polypeptide(L)'
;MKRIGLLVLLFFLTSSSIFSENKVLDLDGDGDYVQIPAGVWFNGALTIEAWVYVKEYRSWSRLIDFGNGADQDNVLLTLTREETGIPGLHIVKSGGLESPTALKLNNWTHIAFTLKGNSSLITGKASPMTCSLLINGHSVS
;
A
#
# COMPACT_ATOMS: atom_id res chain seq x y z
N MET A 1 -7.99 -7.20 74.31
CA MET A 1 -8.19 -5.91 73.62
C MET A 1 -7.66 -6.02 72.20
N LYS A 2 -8.52 -5.59 71.26
CA LYS A 2 -8.39 -5.24 69.83
C LYS A 2 -7.10 -5.60 69.05
N ARG A 3 -7.36 -6.30 67.93
CA ARG A 3 -6.50 -6.67 66.79
C ARG A 3 -5.87 -5.43 66.11
N ILE A 4 -4.61 -5.51 65.69
CA ILE A 4 -4.11 -4.77 64.51
C ILE A 4 -3.29 -5.78 63.68
N GLY A 5 -3.94 -6.34 62.67
CA GLY A 5 -3.26 -7.06 61.58
C GLY A 5 -3.00 -6.06 60.46
N LEU A 6 -1.73 -5.83 60.14
CA LEU A 6 -1.31 -5.02 59.01
C LEU A 6 -1.57 -5.81 57.72
N LEU A 7 -2.56 -5.39 56.96
CA LEU A 7 -2.89 -5.94 55.65
C LEU A 7 -2.08 -5.19 54.58
N VAL A 8 -1.02 -5.80 54.05
CA VAL A 8 -0.36 -5.32 52.83
C VAL A 8 -1.10 -5.91 51.65
N LEU A 9 -1.92 -5.09 50.98
CA LEU A 9 -2.55 -5.47 49.72
C LEU A 9 -1.56 -5.22 48.59
N LEU A 10 -0.91 -6.28 48.10
CA LEU A 10 -0.05 -6.21 46.91
C LEU A 10 -0.95 -6.27 45.66
N PHE A 11 -1.19 -5.13 45.03
CA PHE A 11 -1.90 -5.05 43.76
C PHE A 11 -0.90 -5.30 42.62
N PHE A 12 -0.86 -6.52 42.09
CA PHE A 12 -0.18 -6.78 40.81
C PHE A 12 -1.09 -6.28 39.68
N LEU A 13 -0.83 -5.09 39.13
CA LEU A 13 -1.33 -4.75 37.80
C LEU A 13 -0.55 -5.60 36.79
N THR A 14 -1.13 -6.71 36.35
CA THR A 14 -0.67 -7.36 35.12
C THR A 14 -1.14 -6.49 33.97
N SER A 15 -0.27 -5.60 33.48
CA SER A 15 -0.47 -5.05 32.14
C SER A 15 -0.24 -6.19 31.15
N SER A 16 -1.32 -6.80 30.67
CA SER A 16 -1.25 -7.51 29.40
C SER A 16 -0.98 -6.44 28.35
N SER A 17 0.27 -6.32 27.93
CA SER A 17 0.56 -5.67 26.65
C SER A 17 -0.18 -6.51 25.61
N ILE A 18 -1.32 -6.03 25.13
CA ILE A 18 -1.90 -6.54 23.90
C ILE A 18 -0.92 -6.07 22.82
N PHE A 19 0.13 -6.85 22.58
CA PHE A 19 0.85 -6.73 21.33
C PHE A 19 -0.18 -7.15 20.28
N SER A 20 -0.77 -6.16 19.61
CA SER A 20 -1.13 -6.36 18.23
C SER A 20 0.16 -6.84 17.57
N GLU A 21 0.29 -8.14 17.33
CA GLU A 21 1.30 -8.61 16.40
C GLU A 21 0.90 -7.97 15.07
N ASN A 22 1.49 -6.82 14.76
CA ASN A 22 1.38 -6.23 13.44
C ASN A 22 2.11 -7.20 12.51
N LYS A 23 1.36 -8.18 12.01
CA LYS A 23 1.86 -9.15 11.05
C LYS A 23 1.94 -8.45 9.71
N VAL A 24 3.06 -8.66 9.04
CA VAL A 24 3.34 -8.11 7.72
C VAL A 24 3.55 -9.28 6.78
N LEU A 25 3.20 -9.06 5.52
CA LEU A 25 3.63 -9.95 4.45
C LEU A 25 5.09 -9.63 4.15
N ASP A 26 5.99 -10.57 4.43
CA ASP A 26 7.39 -10.48 4.00
C ASP A 26 7.51 -11.21 2.66
N LEU A 27 7.64 -10.43 1.59
CA LEU A 27 7.84 -10.94 0.24
C LEU A 27 9.34 -10.82 -0.06
N ASP A 28 10.00 -11.92 -0.41
CA ASP A 28 11.45 -11.95 -0.66
C ASP A 28 11.84 -11.44 -2.05
N GLY A 29 10.83 -11.17 -2.88
CA GLY A 29 10.94 -10.68 -4.25
C GLY A 29 11.23 -11.78 -5.29
N ASP A 30 11.05 -13.06 -4.94
CA ASP A 30 11.20 -14.22 -5.83
C ASP A 30 9.86 -15.00 -5.94
N GLY A 31 8.97 -14.53 -6.81
CA GLY A 31 7.72 -15.22 -7.11
C GLY A 31 6.64 -15.18 -6.01
N ASP A 32 6.89 -14.48 -4.91
CA ASP A 32 5.92 -14.29 -3.82
C ASP A 32 4.84 -13.27 -4.16
N TYR A 33 3.58 -13.65 -3.95
CA TYR A 33 2.44 -12.74 -4.05
C TYR A 33 1.22 -13.29 -3.30
N VAL A 34 0.27 -12.39 -3.01
CA VAL A 34 -1.07 -12.78 -2.55
C VAL A 34 -2.02 -12.70 -3.74
N GLN A 35 -2.62 -13.83 -4.09
CA GLN A 35 -3.66 -13.88 -5.10
C GLN A 35 -5.03 -13.68 -4.45
N ILE A 36 -5.83 -12.81 -5.05
CA ILE A 36 -7.23 -12.65 -4.70
C ILE A 36 -8.14 -13.22 -5.81
N PRO A 37 -9.43 -13.45 -5.54
CA PRO A 37 -10.35 -13.96 -6.56
C PRO A 37 -10.41 -13.09 -7.81
N ALA A 38 -10.54 -13.72 -8.97
CA ALA A 38 -10.75 -13.02 -10.22
C ALA A 38 -12.07 -12.23 -10.19
N GLY A 39 -12.05 -11.01 -10.69
CA GLY A 39 -13.22 -10.14 -10.69
C GLY A 39 -12.93 -8.75 -11.24
N VAL A 40 -13.99 -7.93 -11.31
CA VAL A 40 -13.88 -6.50 -11.64
C VAL A 40 -13.65 -5.73 -10.34
N TRP A 41 -12.40 -5.34 -10.10
CA TRP A 41 -12.00 -4.65 -8.87
C TRP A 41 -12.03 -3.12 -8.98
N PHE A 42 -12.04 -2.59 -10.21
CA PHE A 42 -12.01 -1.15 -10.47
C PHE A 42 -13.15 -0.73 -11.40
N ASN A 43 -14.06 0.11 -10.89
CA ASN A 43 -15.18 0.69 -11.62
C ASN A 43 -15.40 2.14 -11.13
N GLY A 44 -14.51 3.04 -11.54
CA GLY A 44 -14.59 4.46 -11.21
C GLY A 44 -13.46 4.93 -10.31
N ALA A 45 -13.81 5.89 -9.44
CA ALA A 45 -12.90 6.43 -8.45
C ALA A 45 -12.45 5.35 -7.47
N LEU A 46 -11.17 5.38 -7.08
CA LEU A 46 -10.59 4.38 -6.20
C LEU A 46 -9.48 4.99 -5.34
N THR A 47 -9.16 4.32 -4.25
CA THR A 47 -7.96 4.56 -3.45
C THR A 47 -7.29 3.24 -3.14
N ILE A 48 -5.99 3.17 -3.35
CA ILE A 48 -5.14 2.04 -2.96
C ILE A 48 -4.11 2.59 -1.99
N GLU A 49 -4.00 2.01 -0.80
CA GLU A 49 -3.01 2.42 0.18
C GLU A 49 -2.41 1.23 0.92
N ALA A 50 -1.14 1.36 1.29
CA ALA A 50 -0.45 0.39 2.11
C ALA A 50 0.73 1.04 2.86
N TRP A 51 1.12 0.41 3.95
CA TRP A 51 2.46 0.55 4.50
C TRP A 51 3.40 -0.43 3.80
N VAL A 52 4.51 0.07 3.29
CA VAL A 52 5.55 -0.76 2.64
C VAL A 52 6.89 -0.58 3.32
N TYR A 53 7.67 -1.66 3.35
CA TYR A 53 9.06 -1.67 3.78
C TYR A 53 9.92 -2.20 2.64
N VAL A 54 10.47 -1.31 1.82
CA VAL A 54 11.25 -1.70 0.64
C VAL A 54 12.68 -2.04 1.06
N LYS A 55 13.09 -3.29 0.88
CA LYS A 55 14.45 -3.77 1.21
C LYS A 55 15.47 -3.48 0.10
N GLU A 56 15.00 -3.48 -1.14
CA GLU A 56 15.81 -3.26 -2.35
C GLU A 56 14.93 -2.80 -3.52
N TYR A 57 15.53 -2.16 -4.53
CA TYR A 57 14.82 -1.80 -5.77
C TYR A 57 15.00 -2.90 -6.82
N ARG A 58 14.09 -3.87 -6.84
CA ARG A 58 14.01 -4.84 -7.93
C ARG A 58 13.09 -4.31 -9.03
N SER A 59 13.58 -4.38 -10.27
CA SER A 59 12.84 -3.92 -11.44
C SER A 59 11.42 -4.50 -11.46
N TRP A 60 10.43 -3.61 -11.57
CA TRP A 60 9.01 -3.94 -11.59
C TRP A 60 8.46 -4.61 -10.32
N SER A 61 9.04 -4.33 -9.15
CA SER A 61 8.37 -4.59 -7.87
C SER A 61 7.07 -3.81 -7.78
N ARG A 62 5.98 -4.48 -7.41
CA ARG A 62 4.61 -3.95 -7.43
C ARG A 62 3.96 -4.12 -6.06
N LEU A 63 3.17 -3.13 -5.65
CA LEU A 63 2.23 -3.27 -4.54
C LEU A 63 0.95 -3.99 -5.00
N ILE A 64 0.46 -3.65 -6.20
CA ILE A 64 -0.67 -4.33 -6.83
C ILE A 64 -0.41 -4.54 -8.33
N ASP A 65 -0.96 -5.63 -8.85
CA ASP A 65 -0.96 -5.99 -10.27
C ASP A 65 -2.29 -6.66 -10.60
N PHE A 66 -3.18 -5.90 -11.25
CA PHE A 66 -4.54 -6.33 -11.53
C PHE A 66 -4.83 -6.13 -13.00
N GLY A 67 -4.82 -7.23 -13.74
CA GLY A 67 -5.06 -7.16 -15.16
C GLY A 67 -5.03 -8.50 -15.88
N ASN A 68 -5.22 -8.41 -17.19
CA ASN A 68 -5.20 -9.55 -18.11
C ASN A 68 -3.82 -9.78 -18.74
N GLY A 69 -2.75 -9.34 -18.05
CA GLY A 69 -1.36 -9.46 -18.49
C GLY A 69 -0.69 -8.13 -18.81
N ALA A 70 0.63 -8.18 -18.97
CA ALA A 70 1.46 -7.03 -19.32
C ALA A 70 0.97 -6.36 -20.62
N ASP A 71 0.96 -5.03 -20.64
CA ASP A 71 0.59 -4.18 -21.77
C ASP A 71 -0.84 -4.38 -22.34
N GLN A 72 -1.72 -5.13 -21.67
CA GLN A 72 -3.10 -5.36 -22.14
C GLN A 72 -4.14 -4.46 -21.47
N ASP A 73 -4.70 -4.93 -20.37
CA ASP A 73 -5.67 -4.21 -19.54
C ASP A 73 -5.21 -4.47 -18.11
N ASN A 74 -4.42 -3.53 -17.59
CA ASN A 74 -3.73 -3.71 -16.33
C ASN A 74 -3.67 -2.40 -15.55
N VAL A 75 -3.90 -2.50 -14.25
CA VAL A 75 -3.73 -1.45 -13.25
C VAL A 75 -2.59 -1.87 -12.32
N LEU A 76 -1.49 -1.14 -12.39
CA LEU A 76 -0.27 -1.39 -11.64
C LEU A 76 -0.02 -0.25 -10.65
N LEU A 77 0.34 -0.60 -9.42
CA LEU A 77 1.06 0.31 -8.53
C LEU A 77 2.46 -0.24 -8.34
N THR A 78 3.43 0.34 -9.02
CA THR A 78 4.85 -0.01 -8.91
C THR A 78 5.45 0.65 -7.68
N LEU A 79 6.33 -0.07 -6.99
CA LEU A 79 7.19 0.49 -5.95
C LEU A 79 8.50 1.01 -6.55
N THR A 80 8.88 0.47 -7.71
CA THR A 80 10.00 0.94 -8.53
C THR A 80 9.78 0.52 -9.98
N ARG A 81 9.97 1.47 -10.91
CA ARG A 81 10.22 1.14 -12.32
C ARG A 81 11.73 1.03 -12.50
N GLU A 82 12.20 -0.08 -13.06
CA GLU A 82 13.62 -0.41 -13.05
C GLU A 82 14.16 -0.38 -11.60
N GLU A 83 15.38 0.10 -11.38
CA GLU A 83 16.01 0.16 -10.05
C GLU A 83 15.95 1.58 -9.44
N THR A 84 14.99 2.41 -9.87
CA THR A 84 14.91 3.83 -9.48
C THR A 84 14.42 4.08 -8.06
N GLY A 85 13.65 3.14 -7.50
CA GLY A 85 12.92 3.34 -6.25
C GLY A 85 11.72 4.28 -6.37
N ILE A 86 11.37 4.72 -7.58
CA ILE A 86 10.26 5.64 -7.83
C ILE A 86 8.95 4.86 -7.92
N PRO A 87 8.00 5.08 -7.01
CA PRO A 87 6.69 4.44 -7.09
C PRO A 87 5.81 5.17 -8.10
N GLY A 88 4.95 4.43 -8.78
CA GLY A 88 4.04 4.97 -9.77
C GLY A 88 2.77 4.16 -9.96
N LEU A 89 1.68 4.83 -10.33
CA LEU A 89 0.50 4.19 -10.88
C LEU A 89 0.64 4.14 -12.40
N HIS A 90 0.36 2.97 -12.98
CA HIS A 90 0.19 2.80 -14.41
C HIS A 90 -1.15 2.14 -14.70
N ILE A 91 -2.01 2.82 -15.46
CA ILE A 91 -3.25 2.26 -16.02
C ILE A 91 -3.05 2.15 -17.53
N VAL A 92 -2.97 0.91 -18.02
CA VAL A 92 -2.78 0.66 -19.45
C VAL A 92 -3.88 1.36 -20.26
N LYS A 93 -3.49 2.05 -21.35
CA LYS A 93 -4.34 2.91 -22.21
C LYS A 93 -4.87 4.21 -21.60
N SER A 94 -4.70 4.44 -20.30
CA SER A 94 -5.17 5.68 -19.62
C SER A 94 -4.04 6.55 -19.06
N GLY A 95 -2.80 6.06 -19.06
CA GLY A 95 -1.65 6.79 -18.56
C GLY A 95 -1.35 6.48 -17.09
N GLY A 96 -0.65 7.38 -16.42
CA GLY A 96 -0.17 7.13 -15.07
C GLY A 96 0.41 8.36 -14.40
N LEU A 97 0.90 8.16 -13.18
CA LEU A 97 1.53 9.17 -12.36
C LEU A 97 2.67 8.51 -11.58
N GLU A 98 3.85 9.14 -11.60
CA GLU A 98 5.01 8.71 -10.85
C GLU A 98 5.33 9.73 -9.76
N SER A 99 5.92 9.24 -8.66
CA SER A 99 6.49 10.12 -7.64
C SER A 99 7.72 10.85 -8.20
N PRO A 100 7.96 12.12 -7.86
CA PRO A 100 9.24 12.76 -8.10
C PRO A 100 10.34 12.28 -7.14
N THR A 101 9.99 11.50 -6.12
CA THR A 101 10.89 11.07 -5.05
C THR A 101 10.88 9.56 -4.90
N ALA A 102 12.07 8.97 -4.86
CA ALA A 102 12.25 7.56 -4.57
C ALA A 102 11.85 7.25 -3.11
N LEU A 103 11.30 6.06 -2.89
CA LEU A 103 11.09 5.51 -1.55
C LEU A 103 12.42 5.40 -0.82
N LYS A 104 12.44 5.44 0.51
CA LYS A 104 13.66 5.13 1.26
C LYS A 104 13.74 3.63 1.50
N LEU A 105 14.88 3.04 1.19
CA LEU A 105 15.15 1.65 1.59
C LEU A 105 15.13 1.51 3.11
N ASN A 106 14.74 0.33 3.57
CA ASN A 106 14.77 -0.07 4.96
C ASN A 106 14.00 0.87 5.90
N ASN A 107 12.92 1.46 5.40
CA ASN A 107 12.06 2.36 6.15
C ASN A 107 10.59 2.08 5.83
N TRP A 108 9.77 2.02 6.86
CA TRP A 108 8.32 2.02 6.70
C TRP A 108 7.87 3.31 6.05
N THR A 109 7.20 3.17 4.91
CA THR A 109 6.64 4.29 4.15
C THR A 109 5.17 3.99 3.87
N HIS A 110 4.29 4.93 4.20
CA HIS A 110 2.89 4.86 3.78
C HIS A 110 2.78 5.41 2.36
N ILE A 111 2.13 4.65 1.49
CA ILE A 111 1.84 5.04 0.11
C ILE A 111 0.33 5.01 -0.05
N ALA A 112 -0.23 6.08 -0.60
CA ALA A 112 -1.62 6.12 -1.03
C ALA A 112 -1.72 6.69 -2.44
N PHE A 113 -2.44 5.99 -3.29
CA PHE A 113 -2.79 6.44 -4.62
C PHE A 113 -4.30 6.66 -4.69
N THR A 114 -4.73 7.80 -5.25
CA THR A 114 -6.15 8.05 -5.49
C THR A 114 -6.41 8.34 -6.97
N LEU A 115 -7.50 7.78 -7.50
CA LEU A 115 -8.08 8.14 -8.79
C LEU A 115 -9.43 8.80 -8.52
N LYS A 116 -9.62 10.03 -8.98
CA LYS A 116 -10.92 10.71 -9.01
C LYS A 116 -11.41 10.81 -10.45
N GLY A 117 -12.69 10.52 -10.64
CA GLY A 117 -13.37 10.59 -11.93
C GLY A 117 -14.14 9.30 -12.25
N ASN A 118 -14.99 9.38 -13.26
CA ASN A 118 -15.73 8.22 -13.75
C ASN A 118 -14.82 7.49 -14.73
N SER A 119 -14.30 6.33 -14.32
CA SER A 119 -13.63 5.37 -15.21
C SER A 119 -14.66 4.80 -16.18
N SER A 120 -15.08 5.58 -17.18
CA SER A 120 -15.66 5.02 -18.39
C SER A 120 -14.53 4.35 -19.17
N LEU A 121 -14.10 3.18 -18.67
CA LEU A 121 -13.25 2.22 -19.38
C LEU A 121 -13.86 1.77 -20.74
N ILE A 122 -15.09 2.20 -21.06
CA ILE A 122 -15.90 1.68 -22.15
C ILE A 122 -15.88 2.53 -23.44
N THR A 123 -15.35 3.76 -23.49
CA THR A 123 -15.56 4.60 -24.70
C THR A 123 -14.34 5.25 -25.34
N GLY A 124 -13.11 4.91 -24.94
CA GLY A 124 -11.91 5.48 -25.57
C GLY A 124 -11.78 7.01 -25.49
N LYS A 125 -12.56 7.64 -24.61
CA LYS A 125 -12.53 9.08 -24.35
C LYS A 125 -12.21 9.27 -22.87
N ALA A 126 -10.99 9.69 -22.58
CA ALA A 126 -10.60 10.07 -21.23
C ALA A 126 -11.48 11.24 -20.76
N SER A 127 -12.42 10.98 -19.84
CA SER A 127 -12.83 12.02 -18.89
C SER A 127 -11.60 12.41 -18.07
N PRO A 128 -11.46 13.67 -17.62
CA PRO A 128 -10.30 14.09 -16.85
C PRO A 128 -10.22 13.24 -15.58
N MET A 129 -9.30 12.28 -15.58
CA MET A 129 -8.95 11.50 -14.41
C MET A 129 -7.91 12.31 -13.65
N THR A 130 -8.19 12.62 -12.39
CA THR A 130 -7.18 13.19 -11.51
C THR A 130 -6.59 12.06 -10.69
N CYS A 131 -5.28 11.87 -10.84
CA CYS A 131 -4.50 10.99 -10.01
C CYS A 131 -3.77 11.82 -8.94
N SER A 132 -3.63 11.27 -7.73
CA SER A 132 -2.74 11.84 -6.73
C SER A 132 -1.96 10.73 -6.03
N LEU A 133 -0.69 11.00 -5.74
CA LEU A 133 0.15 10.11 -4.96
C LEU A 133 0.52 10.79 -3.64
N LEU A 134 0.34 10.08 -2.54
CA LEU A 134 0.76 10.52 -1.22
C LEU A 134 1.85 9.60 -0.68
N ILE A 135 2.91 10.20 -0.13
CA ILE A 135 3.96 9.51 0.62
C ILE A 135 3.93 10.02 2.04
N ASN A 136 3.72 9.12 3.01
CA ASN A 136 3.53 9.45 4.42
C ASN A 136 2.45 10.53 4.65
N GLY A 137 1.38 10.48 3.84
CA GLY A 137 0.27 11.44 3.91
C GLY A 137 0.49 12.78 3.20
N HIS A 138 1.63 13.01 2.54
CA HIS A 138 1.93 14.24 1.81
C HIS A 138 1.79 14.03 0.29
N SER A 139 1.04 14.91 -0.39
CA SER A 139 0.95 14.89 -1.86
C SER A 139 2.33 15.12 -2.47
N VAL A 140 2.72 14.25 -3.40
CA VAL A 140 3.99 14.35 -4.14
C VAL A 140 3.79 14.59 -5.65
N SER A 141 2.53 14.68 -6.08
CA SER A 141 2.09 15.02 -7.44
C SER A 141 1.48 16.40 -7.53
#